data_AF-A0A8T5YMF7-F1
#
_entry.id   AF-A0A8T5YMF7-F1
#
_cell.length_a   1.000
_cell.length_b   1.000
_cell.length_c   1.000
_cell.angle_alpha   90.00
_cell.angle_beta   90.00
_cell.angle_gamma   90.00
#
_symmetry.space_group_name_H-M   'P 1'
#
loop_
_entity.id
_entity.type
_entity.pdbx_description
1 polymer ?
#
loop_
_entity_poly.entity_id
_entity_poly.type
_entity_poly.pdbx_seq_one_letter_code
_entity_poly.pdbx_strand_id
1 'polypeptide(L)'
;MLRAFARLLLRICFSRRTLKIGCLLLLIAGATIFIADRVMVNASKQLTWSDVNAVPARNVGLLLGARPGNRYFTRRIDTAAALYQAG
;
A
#
# COMPACT_ATOMS: atom_id res chain seq x y z
N MET A 1 31.90 25.60 17.52
CA MET A 1 30.51 25.63 18.02
C MET A 1 29.68 24.41 17.59
N LEU A 2 29.81 23.91 16.36
CA LEU A 2 29.09 22.71 15.86
C LEU A 2 29.22 21.45 16.73
N ARG A 3 30.43 21.14 17.22
CA ARG A 3 30.69 19.95 18.05
C ARG A 3 30.07 20.00 19.44
N ALA A 4 29.82 21.18 19.99
CA ALA A 4 29.14 21.33 21.28
C ALA A 4 27.63 21.11 21.11
N PHE A 5 27.06 21.66 20.03
CA PHE A 5 25.66 21.44 19.65
C PHE A 5 25.36 19.97 19.37
N ALA A 6 26.22 19.28 18.62
CA ALA A 6 26.08 17.85 18.35
C ALA A 6 26.11 16.99 19.63
N ARG A 7 26.98 17.33 20.59
CA ARG A 7 27.05 16.64 21.90
C ARG A 7 25.84 16.94 22.78
N LEU A 8 25.28 18.15 22.72
CA LEU A 8 24.04 18.51 23.42
C LEU A 8 22.83 17.78 22.84
N LEU A 9 22.71 17.75 21.50
CA LEU A 9 21.71 16.98 20.77
C LEU A 9 21.81 15.49 21.08
N LEU A 10 23.02 14.92 21.05
CA LEU A 10 23.26 13.54 21.46
C LEU A 10 22.84 13.30 22.90
N ARG A 11 23.16 14.20 23.85
CA ARG A 11 22.76 14.06 25.27
C ARG A 11 21.24 14.08 25.48
N ILE A 12 20.54 14.91 24.70
CA ILE A 12 19.07 15.03 24.75
C ILE A 12 18.42 13.83 24.05
N CYS A 13 18.98 13.34 22.94
CA CYS A 13 18.54 12.14 22.24
C CYS A 13 18.85 10.85 23.02
N PHE A 14 19.95 10.82 23.77
CA PHE A 14 20.36 9.73 24.69
C PHE A 14 19.79 9.85 26.10
N SER A 15 18.90 10.81 26.37
CA SER A 15 18.16 10.78 27.62
C SER A 15 17.25 9.55 27.60
N ARG A 16 17.34 8.69 28.63
CA ARG A 16 16.52 7.47 28.71
C ARG A 16 15.02 7.74 28.57
N ARG A 17 14.56 8.97 28.85
CA ARG A 17 13.16 9.39 28.70
C ARG A 17 12.79 9.71 27.25
N THR A 18 13.61 10.44 26.51
CA THR A 18 13.33 10.79 25.10
C THR A 18 13.43 9.58 24.19
N LEU A 19 14.37 8.66 24.47
CA LEU A 19 14.51 7.40 23.74
C LEU A 19 13.29 6.48 23.93
N LYS A 20 12.73 6.42 25.14
CA LYS A 20 11.47 5.69 25.42
C LYS A 20 10.28 6.29 24.67
N ILE A 21 10.15 7.61 24.66
CA ILE A 21 9.06 8.31 23.96
C ILE A 21 9.19 8.13 22.44
N GLY A 22 10.39 8.27 21.89
CA GLY A 22 10.65 8.05 20.46
C GLY A 22 10.36 6.60 20.04
N CYS A 23 10.78 5.62 20.86
CA CYS A 23 10.46 4.22 20.61
C CYS A 23 8.94 3.96 20.68
N LEU A 24 8.24 4.53 21.66
CA LEU A 24 6.79 4.42 21.76
C LEU A 24 6.08 5.02 20.53
N LEU A 25 6.50 6.20 20.07
CA LEU A 25 5.96 6.83 18.87
C LEU A 25 6.20 6.00 17.62
N LEU A 26 7.39 5.41 17.46
CA LEU A 26 7.69 4.50 16.36
C LEU A 26 6.82 3.24 16.40
N LEU A 27 6.58 2.67 17.58
CA LEU A 27 5.68 1.53 17.72
C LEU A 27 4.24 1.90 17.36
N ILE A 28 3.76 3.06 17.79
CA ILE A 28 2.42 3.54 17.43
C ILE A 28 2.32 3.76 15.93
N ALA A 29 3.30 4.40 15.30
CA ALA A 29 3.33 4.61 13.86
C ALA A 29 3.37 3.29 13.07
N GLY A 30 4.15 2.31 13.53
CA GLY A 30 4.19 0.97 12.93
C GLY A 30 2.85 0.25 13.07
N ALA A 31 2.23 0.31 14.24
CA ALA A 31 0.94 -0.30 14.51
C ALA A 31 -0.17 0.34 13.66
N THR A 32 -0.20 1.67 13.51
CA THR A 32 -1.21 2.35 12.70
C THR A 32 -1.07 2.01 11.21
N ILE A 33 0.16 1.98 10.68
CA ILE A 33 0.39 1.56 9.29
C ILE A 33 -0.06 0.11 9.07
N PHE A 34 0.28 -0.79 10.00
CA PHE A 34 -0.12 -2.19 9.90
C PHE A 34 -1.65 -2.37 9.96
N ILE A 35 -2.32 -1.67 10.87
CA ILE A 35 -3.79 -1.72 10.96
C ILE A 35 -4.43 -1.15 9.70
N ALA A 36 -3.93 -0.01 9.20
CA ALA A 36 -4.43 0.59 7.97
C ALA A 36 -4.29 -0.35 6.77
N ASP A 37 -3.13 -1.00 6.60
CA ASP A 37 -2.90 -1.99 5.57
C ASP A 37 -3.89 -3.17 5.68
N ARG A 38 -4.07 -3.73 6.88
CA ARG A 38 -4.99 -4.84 7.11
C ARG A 38 -6.45 -4.47 6.83
N VAL A 39 -6.88 -3.27 7.25
CA VAL A 39 -8.23 -2.76 6.99
C VAL A 39 -8.43 -2.56 5.49
N MET A 40 -7.47 -1.93 4.82
CA MET A 40 -7.52 -1.71 3.37
C MET A 40 -7.58 -3.04 2.60
N VAL A 41 -6.72 -4.01 2.92
CA VAL A 41 -6.71 -5.31 2.27
C VAL A 41 -8.02 -6.06 2.50
N ASN A 42 -8.54 -6.08 3.73
CA ASN A 42 -9.82 -6.75 4.01
C ASN A 42 -11.00 -6.06 3.32
N ALA A 43 -11.03 -4.73 3.29
CA ALA A 43 -12.06 -3.98 2.56
C ALA A 43 -11.94 -4.16 1.04
N SER A 44 -10.74 -4.42 0.52
CA SER A 44 -10.51 -4.64 -0.90
C SER A 44 -10.87 -6.06 -1.36
N LYS A 45 -10.78 -7.07 -0.49
CA LYS A 45 -11.10 -8.47 -0.85
C LYS A 45 -12.50 -8.65 -1.46
N GLN A 46 -13.49 -7.89 -1.00
CA GLN A 46 -14.86 -7.92 -1.54
C GLN A 46 -14.99 -7.20 -2.90
N LEU A 47 -13.98 -6.42 -3.29
CA LEU A 47 -13.93 -5.64 -4.53
C LEU A 47 -12.88 -6.16 -5.53
N THR A 48 -12.07 -7.14 -5.14
CA THR A 48 -11.03 -7.74 -5.97
C THR A 48 -11.36 -9.19 -6.24
N TRP A 49 -11.42 -9.56 -7.51
CA TRP A 49 -11.68 -10.92 -7.96
C TRP A 49 -10.42 -11.51 -8.59
N SER A 50 -10.10 -12.75 -8.24
CA SER A 50 -9.01 -13.51 -8.86
C SER A 50 -9.48 -14.43 -9.99
N ASP A 51 -10.80 -14.65 -10.10
CA ASP A 51 -11.42 -15.45 -11.14
C ASP A 51 -12.37 -14.58 -11.97
N VAL A 52 -12.31 -14.73 -13.29
CA VAL A 52 -13.16 -14.04 -14.27
C VAL A 52 -14.63 -14.37 -14.03
N ASN A 53 -14.95 -15.61 -13.66
CA ASN A 53 -16.33 -16.05 -13.45
C ASN A 53 -16.96 -15.52 -12.15
N ALA A 54 -16.14 -15.04 -11.21
CA ALA A 54 -16.60 -14.44 -9.96
C ALA A 54 -16.88 -12.94 -10.10
N VAL A 55 -16.49 -12.32 -11.23
CA VAL A 55 -16.73 -10.90 -11.48
C VAL A 55 -18.20 -10.69 -11.84
N PRO A 56 -18.91 -9.76 -11.18
CA PRO A 56 -20.29 -9.46 -11.53
C PRO A 56 -20.37 -8.87 -12.95
N ALA A 57 -21.28 -9.42 -13.76
CA ALA A 57 -21.63 -8.94 -15.09
C ALA A 57 -22.00 -7.44 -15.05
N ARG A 58 -21.30 -6.62 -15.85
CA ARG A 58 -21.51 -5.17 -15.94
C ARG A 58 -21.29 -4.70 -17.37
N ASN A 59 -22.24 -3.92 -17.89
CA ASN A 59 -22.20 -3.37 -19.26
C ASN A 59 -21.01 -2.45 -19.56
N VAL A 60 -20.33 -1.92 -18.54
CA VAL A 60 -19.20 -0.98 -18.69
C VAL A 60 -18.09 -1.37 -17.71
N GLY A 61 -16.86 -1.52 -18.22
CA GLY A 61 -15.65 -1.74 -17.45
C GLY A 61 -14.59 -0.69 -17.76
N LEU A 62 -13.84 -0.25 -16.74
CA LEU A 62 -12.71 0.65 -16.91
C LEU A 62 -11.40 -0.14 -16.89
N LEU A 63 -10.67 -0.10 -18.00
CA LEU A 63 -9.32 -0.64 -18.07
C LEU A 63 -8.30 0.50 -17.95
N LEU A 64 -7.57 0.55 -16.83
CA LEU A 64 -6.50 1.54 -16.65
C LEU A 64 -5.35 1.28 -17.65
N GLY A 65 -4.86 2.31 -18.32
CA GLY A 65 -3.77 2.17 -19.29
C GLY A 65 -2.49 1.57 -18.69
N ALA A 66 -1.71 0.88 -19.53
CA ALA A 66 -0.36 0.44 -19.23
C ALA A 66 0.54 0.72 -20.43
N ARG A 67 1.86 0.85 -20.21
CA ARG A 67 2.81 1.09 -21.31
C ARG A 67 2.75 -0.09 -22.31
N PRO A 68 2.55 0.16 -23.62
CA PRO A 68 2.56 -0.90 -24.64
C PRO A 68 3.93 -1.58 -24.78
N GLY A 69 3.94 -2.77 -25.40
CA GLY A 69 5.18 -3.51 -25.71
C GLY A 69 5.70 -4.40 -24.59
N ASN A 70 4.87 -4.71 -23.58
CA ASN A 70 5.21 -5.69 -22.54
C ASN A 70 4.11 -6.74 -22.38
N ARG A 71 4.48 -7.91 -21.82
CA ARG A 71 3.53 -9.02 -21.59
C ARG A 71 2.40 -8.64 -20.63
N TYR A 72 2.65 -7.73 -19.71
CA TYR A 72 1.67 -7.26 -18.75
C TYR A 72 0.53 -6.49 -19.44
N PHE A 73 0.85 -5.64 -20.41
CA PHE A 73 -0.09 -4.91 -21.24
C PHE A 73 -0.98 -5.88 -22.03
N THR A 74 -0.37 -6.81 -22.76
CA THR A 74 -1.11 -7.80 -23.56
C THR A 74 -2.07 -8.61 -22.69
N ARG A 75 -1.59 -9.16 -21.55
CA ARG A 75 -2.44 -9.91 -20.62
C ARG A 75 -3.63 -9.10 -20.10
N ARG A 76 -3.44 -7.80 -19.81
CA ARG A 76 -4.55 -6.94 -19.34
C ARG A 76 -5.60 -6.68 -20.42
N ILE A 77 -5.17 -6.50 -21.67
CA ILE A 77 -6.08 -6.35 -22.81
C ILE A 77 -6.86 -7.66 -23.03
N ASP A 78 -6.17 -8.80 -23.02
CA ASP A 78 -6.79 -10.11 -23.23
C ASP A 78 -7.82 -10.42 -22.13
N THR A 79 -7.48 -10.18 -20.86
CA THR A 79 -8.42 -10.36 -19.74
C THR A 79 -9.61 -9.42 -19.83
N ALA A 80 -9.41 -8.16 -20.23
CA ALA A 80 -10.52 -7.21 -20.38
C ALA A 80 -11.46 -7.61 -21.53
N ALA A 81 -10.91 -8.10 -22.64
CA ALA A 81 -11.71 -8.63 -23.74
C ALA A 81 -12.51 -9.87 -23.33
N ALA A 82 -11.89 -10.79 -22.58
CA ALA A 82 -12.56 -11.97 -22.04
C ALA A 82 -13.70 -11.60 -21.08
N LEU A 83 -13.49 -10.61 -20.19
CA LEU A 83 -14.53 -10.08 -19.31
C LEU A 83 -15.68 -9.45 -20.10
N TYR A 84 -15.39 -8.63 -21.11
CA TYR A 84 -16.43 -8.01 -21.94
C TYR A 84 -17.27 -9.04 -22.71
N GLN A 85 -16.64 -10.12 -23.18
CA GLN A 85 -17.34 -11.21 -23.88
C GLN A 85 -18.18 -12.08 -22.93
N ALA A 86 -17.85 -12.13 -21.64
CA ALA A 86 -18.59 -12.88 -20.64
C ALA A 86 -19.90 -12.19 -20.20
N GLY A 87 -20.06 -10.89 -20.50
CA GLY A 87 -21.25 -10.07 -20.18
C GLY A 87 -21.04 -9.12 -19.00
#